data_AF-A0A1Y1WI16-F1
#
_entry.id   AF-A0A1Y1WI16-F1
#
_cell.length_a   1.000
_cell.length_b   1.000
_cell.length_c   1.000
_cell.angle_alpha   90.00
_cell.angle_beta   90.00
_cell.angle_gamma   90.00
#
_symmetry.space_group_name_H-M   'P 1'
#
loop_
_entity.id
_entity.type
_entity.pdbx_description
1 polymer ?
#
loop_
_entity_poly.entity_id
_entity_poly.type
_entity_poly.pdbx_seq_one_letter_code
_entity_poly.pdbx_strand_id
1 'polypeptide(L)'
;MSIMEYNGSAVVAMVGKNCVAIAADKRLGQRALTVDMNFQKVFPITDRTAEERIIEPKTFSNLVSHMLYERRFGPYFVEPVIAGLDKDNKPFVGTASDNLFGMCESLWEPDLEPEELFETISQALLNAVDRDAMSGWGAVVHVITKDGVITRDLKGRMD
;
A
#
# COMPACT_ATOMS: atom_id res chain seq x y z
N MET A 1 23.26 1.69 -1.98
CA MET A 1 22.02 2.48 -2.07
C MET A 1 21.41 2.21 -3.43
N SER A 2 20.28 1.52 -3.45
CA SER A 2 19.55 1.18 -4.68
C SER A 2 18.88 2.42 -5.26
N ILE A 3 18.59 2.42 -6.56
CA ILE A 3 17.74 3.46 -7.17
C ILE A 3 16.33 3.48 -6.57
N MET A 4 15.86 2.32 -6.07
CA MET A 4 14.58 2.19 -5.35
C MET A 4 14.56 2.98 -4.03
N GLU A 5 15.73 3.15 -3.39
CA GLU A 5 15.87 3.89 -2.12
C GLU A 5 16.06 5.40 -2.36
N TYR A 6 16.17 5.84 -3.61
CA TYR A 6 16.50 7.24 -3.91
C TYR A 6 15.45 8.22 -3.39
N ASN A 7 14.17 7.88 -3.54
CA ASN A 7 13.08 8.69 -3.02
C ASN A 7 12.60 8.24 -1.64
N GLY A 8 12.81 6.96 -1.31
CA GLY A 8 12.24 6.32 -0.13
C GLY A 8 10.73 6.12 -0.25
N SER A 9 10.20 5.10 0.41
CA SER A 9 8.78 4.83 0.50
C SER A 9 8.51 3.63 1.39
N ALA A 10 7.41 3.66 2.11
CA ALA A 10 6.83 2.50 2.78
C ALA A 10 5.35 2.40 2.39
N VAL A 11 4.98 1.29 1.75
CA VAL A 11 3.58 0.96 1.42
C VAL A 11 3.31 -0.46 1.91
N VAL A 12 2.21 -0.63 2.63
CA VAL A 12 1.78 -1.92 3.16
C VAL A 12 0.31 -2.15 2.83
N ALA A 13 -0.07 -3.39 2.56
CA ALA A 13 -1.46 -3.78 2.48
C ALA A 13 -1.70 -5.05 3.31
N MET A 14 -2.88 -5.14 3.92
CA MET A 14 -3.27 -6.25 4.78
C MET A 14 -4.70 -6.71 4.47
N VAL A 15 -4.90 -8.02 4.56
CA VAL A 15 -6.20 -8.67 4.36
C VAL A 15 -6.89 -8.86 5.72
N GLY A 16 -8.15 -8.44 5.82
CA GLY A 16 -9.04 -8.81 6.92
C GLY A 16 -10.08 -9.85 6.47
N LYS A 17 -11.20 -9.95 7.19
CA LYS A 17 -12.27 -10.91 6.88
C LYS A 17 -13.03 -10.61 5.59
N ASN A 18 -13.65 -9.42 5.54
CA ASN A 18 -14.41 -8.89 4.39
C ASN A 18 -13.95 -7.47 4.04
N CYS A 19 -12.70 -7.18 4.36
CA CYS A 19 -12.09 -5.87 4.15
C CYS A 19 -10.62 -6.05 3.80
N VAL A 20 -10.07 -5.03 3.17
CA VAL A 20 -8.64 -4.93 2.87
C VAL A 20 -8.18 -3.53 3.21
N ALA A 21 -7.00 -3.40 3.80
CA ALA A 21 -6.42 -2.12 4.12
C ALA A 21 -5.14 -1.90 3.32
N ILE A 22 -4.90 -0.66 2.89
CA ILE A 22 -3.65 -0.21 2.28
C ILE A 22 -3.20 1.07 2.96
N ALA A 23 -1.92 1.15 3.28
CA ALA A 23 -1.34 2.28 3.97
C ALA A 23 -0.01 2.68 3.35
N ALA A 24 0.27 3.98 3.33
CA ALA A 24 1.50 4.53 2.79
C ALA A 24 2.00 5.71 3.62
N ASP A 25 3.33 5.83 3.74
CA ASP A 25 3.97 7.00 4.30
C ASP A 25 3.86 8.22 3.35
N LYS A 26 4.04 9.43 3.88
CA LYS A 26 3.80 10.67 3.13
C LYS A 26 5.06 11.34 2.61
N ARG A 27 6.23 10.80 2.96
CA ARG A 27 7.52 11.40 2.59
C ARG A 27 7.81 11.25 1.10
N LEU A 28 8.21 12.35 0.48
CA LEU A 28 8.95 12.33 -0.79
C LEU A 28 10.35 12.88 -0.53
N GLY A 29 11.37 12.04 -0.73
CA GLY A 29 12.76 12.44 -0.57
C GLY A 29 13.51 12.59 -1.89
N GLN A 30 14.63 13.29 -1.83
CA GLN A 30 15.74 13.19 -2.75
C GLN A 30 16.97 12.76 -1.93
N ARG A 31 17.16 11.44 -1.79
CA ARG A 31 18.05 10.82 -0.80
C ARG A 31 17.68 11.32 0.61
N ALA A 32 18.67 11.82 1.35
CA ALA A 32 18.49 12.33 2.70
C ALA A 32 17.68 13.64 2.78
N LEU A 33 17.50 14.38 1.68
CA LEU A 33 16.71 15.61 1.68
C LEU A 33 15.23 15.29 1.52
N THR A 34 14.40 15.66 2.49
CA THR A 34 12.93 15.66 2.32
C THR A 34 12.52 16.82 1.40
N VAL A 35 11.72 16.51 0.39
CA VAL A 35 11.15 17.48 -0.56
C VAL A 35 9.69 17.80 -0.21
N ASP A 36 8.91 16.78 0.14
CA ASP A 36 7.50 16.93 0.51
C ASP A 36 7.13 15.98 1.67
N MET A 37 6.15 16.40 2.47
CA MET A 37 5.60 15.69 3.63
C MET A 37 4.14 15.30 3.43
N ASN A 38 3.56 15.54 2.25
CA ASN A 38 2.18 15.15 1.93
C ASN A 38 2.06 14.58 0.51
N PHE A 39 2.97 13.69 0.14
CA PHE A 39 2.98 13.08 -1.19
C PHE A 39 2.03 11.88 -1.29
N GLN A 40 1.11 11.92 -2.24
CA GLN A 40 0.15 10.83 -2.48
C GLN A 40 0.83 9.64 -3.18
N LYS A 41 0.73 8.46 -2.57
CA LYS A 41 1.27 7.20 -3.12
C LYS A 41 0.20 6.14 -3.42
N VAL A 42 -0.98 6.27 -2.81
CA VAL A 42 -2.12 5.38 -3.04
C VAL A 42 -3.08 6.04 -4.02
N PHE A 43 -3.42 5.34 -5.09
CA PHE A 43 -4.28 5.84 -6.16
C PHE A 43 -5.50 4.92 -6.32
N PRO A 44 -6.73 5.47 -6.33
CA PRO A 44 -7.91 4.68 -6.64
C PRO A 44 -7.87 4.28 -8.12
N ILE A 45 -8.15 3.01 -8.39
CA ILE A 45 -8.35 2.53 -9.75
C ILE A 45 -9.77 2.92 -10.15
N THR A 46 -9.93 3.53 -11.32
CA THR A 46 -11.23 4.02 -11.82
C THR A 46 -12.21 2.87 -12.06
N ASP A 47 -13.47 3.07 -11.70
CA ASP A 47 -14.57 2.09 -11.85
C ASP A 47 -14.93 1.78 -13.32
N ARG A 48 -14.44 2.58 -14.27
CA ARG A 48 -14.78 2.47 -15.70
C ARG A 48 -13.55 2.15 -16.54
N THR A 49 -13.41 0.88 -16.88
CA THR A 49 -12.51 0.45 -17.96
C THR A 49 -13.18 0.64 -19.32
N ALA A 50 -12.41 0.55 -20.41
CA ALA A 50 -12.92 0.65 -21.78
C ALA A 50 -14.03 -0.38 -22.10
N GLU A 51 -14.13 -1.45 -21.30
CA GLU A 51 -15.15 -2.49 -21.42
C GLU A 51 -16.39 -2.23 -20.55
N GLU A 52 -16.53 -1.02 -19.99
CA GLU A 52 -17.65 -0.59 -19.12
C GLU A 52 -17.91 -1.53 -17.92
N ARG A 53 -16.90 -2.30 -17.51
CA ARG A 53 -16.95 -3.18 -16.34
C ARG A 53 -15.90 -2.81 -15.30
N ILE A 54 -16.21 -3.16 -14.05
CA ILE A 54 -15.26 -3.10 -12.95
C ILE A 54 -14.22 -4.21 -13.18
N ILE A 55 -12.95 -3.83 -13.17
CA ILE A 55 -11.85 -4.78 -13.32
C ILE A 55 -11.64 -5.56 -12.02
N GLU A 56 -11.59 -6.88 -12.13
CA GLU A 56 -11.26 -7.73 -10.97
C GLU A 56 -9.81 -7.46 -10.50
N PRO A 57 -9.55 -7.37 -9.18
CA PRO A 57 -8.22 -7.05 -8.65
C PRO A 57 -7.12 -7.98 -9.18
N LYS A 58 -7.45 -9.27 -9.34
CA LYS A 58 -6.54 -10.28 -9.92
C LYS A 58 -6.20 -9.99 -11.38
N THR A 59 -7.18 -9.57 -12.18
CA THR A 59 -6.99 -9.21 -13.58
C THR A 59 -6.10 -7.97 -13.70
N PHE A 60 -6.34 -6.97 -12.84
CA PHE A 60 -5.50 -5.79 -12.78
C PHE A 60 -4.05 -6.12 -12.36
N SER A 61 -3.86 -7.02 -11.41
CA SER A 61 -2.52 -7.49 -11.00
C SER A 61 -1.76 -8.15 -12.17
N ASN A 62 -2.44 -8.95 -12.98
CA ASN A 62 -1.85 -9.53 -14.19
C ASN A 62 -1.50 -8.45 -15.22
N LEU A 63 -2.37 -7.46 -15.43
CA LEU A 63 -2.12 -6.34 -16.33
C LEU A 63 -0.87 -5.55 -15.91
N VAL A 64 -0.76 -5.21 -14.62
CA VAL A 64 0.41 -4.53 -14.06
C VAL A 64 1.67 -5.37 -14.23
N SER A 65 1.60 -6.67 -13.96
CA SER A 65 2.72 -7.59 -14.16
C SER A 65 3.20 -7.61 -15.62
N HIS A 66 2.26 -7.63 -16.58
CA HIS A 66 2.58 -7.53 -18.00
C HIS A 66 3.24 -6.18 -18.36
N MET A 67 2.72 -5.06 -17.88
CA MET A 67 3.31 -3.73 -18.11
C MET A 67 4.74 -3.61 -17.56
N LEU A 68 4.99 -4.17 -16.37
CA LEU A 68 6.34 -4.22 -15.80
C LEU A 68 7.27 -5.12 -16.62
N TYR A 69 6.76 -6.25 -17.09
CA TYR A 69 7.55 -7.22 -17.86
C TYR A 69 7.87 -6.73 -19.27
N GLU A 70 6.99 -5.97 -19.92
CA GLU A 70 7.27 -5.37 -21.24
C GLU A 70 8.55 -4.53 -21.24
N ARG A 71 8.88 -3.93 -20.10
CA ARG A 71 10.11 -3.16 -19.88
C ARG A 71 11.22 -3.99 -19.24
N ARG A 72 11.33 -5.28 -19.56
CA ARG A 72 12.30 -6.22 -18.94
C ARG A 72 13.76 -5.73 -18.91
N PHE A 73 14.22 -5.06 -19.96
CA PHE A 73 15.62 -4.60 -20.09
C PHE A 73 15.83 -3.11 -19.76
N GLY A 74 14.77 -2.41 -19.38
CA GLY A 74 14.80 -1.04 -18.89
C GLY A 74 13.61 -0.85 -17.94
N PRO A 75 13.61 -1.52 -16.78
CA PRO A 75 12.43 -1.68 -15.94
C PRO A 75 12.00 -0.34 -15.33
N TYR A 76 10.71 -0.23 -15.02
CA TYR A 76 10.24 0.81 -14.12
C TYR A 76 10.76 0.52 -12.71
N PHE A 77 11.29 1.54 -12.04
CA PHE A 77 11.77 1.45 -10.67
C PHE A 77 10.62 1.66 -9.69
N VAL A 78 9.65 0.74 -9.74
CA VAL A 78 8.46 0.74 -8.89
C VAL A 78 8.12 -0.68 -8.46
N GLU A 79 7.70 -0.83 -7.22
CA GLU A 79 7.13 -2.06 -6.68
C GLU A 79 5.68 -1.75 -6.29
N PRO A 80 4.70 -2.01 -7.19
CA PRO A 80 3.32 -1.68 -6.90
C PRO A 80 2.74 -2.63 -5.85
N VAL A 81 1.91 -2.11 -4.97
CA VAL A 81 1.05 -2.91 -4.08
C VAL A 81 -0.38 -2.71 -4.53
N ILE A 82 -1.08 -3.81 -4.77
CA ILE A 82 -2.46 -3.80 -5.26
C ILE A 82 -3.34 -4.38 -4.17
N ALA A 83 -4.34 -3.61 -3.73
CA ALA A 83 -5.31 -4.04 -2.73
C ALA A 83 -6.72 -3.76 -3.24
N GLY A 84 -7.64 -4.71 -3.07
CA GLY A 84 -9.04 -4.55 -3.46
C GLY A 84 -9.92 -5.70 -3.02
N LEU A 85 -11.23 -5.54 -3.22
CA LEU A 85 -12.22 -6.59 -3.05
C LEU A 85 -12.62 -7.13 -4.42
N ASP A 86 -12.84 -8.44 -4.53
CA ASP A 86 -13.48 -9.02 -5.71
C ASP A 86 -14.99 -8.83 -5.68
N LYS A 87 -15.67 -9.25 -6.75
CA LYS A 87 -17.14 -9.23 -6.86
C LYS A 87 -17.89 -9.96 -5.74
N ASP A 88 -17.23 -10.92 -5.08
CA ASP A 88 -17.79 -11.73 -3.99
C ASP A 88 -17.42 -11.16 -2.61
N ASN A 89 -16.86 -9.94 -2.57
CA ASN A 89 -16.32 -9.23 -1.40
C ASN A 89 -15.12 -9.93 -0.74
N LYS A 90 -14.45 -10.83 -1.45
CA LYS A 90 -13.25 -11.46 -0.95
C LYS A 90 -12.06 -10.49 -1.10
N PRO A 91 -11.30 -10.27 -0.02
CA PRO A 91 -10.14 -9.40 -0.06
C PRO A 91 -8.99 -10.01 -0.86
N PHE A 92 -8.30 -9.16 -1.61
CA PHE A 92 -7.14 -9.48 -2.42
C PHE A 92 -6.03 -8.47 -2.15
N VAL A 93 -4.82 -8.98 -1.92
CA VAL A 93 -3.58 -8.21 -1.93
C VAL A 93 -2.60 -8.87 -2.89
N GLY A 94 -2.02 -8.08 -3.79
CA GLY A 94 -1.01 -8.48 -4.76
C GLY A 94 0.25 -7.65 -4.59
N THR A 95 1.40 -8.35 -4.67
CA THR A 95 2.78 -7.87 -4.49
C THR A 95 3.07 -7.19 -3.15
N ALA A 96 4.17 -7.61 -2.50
CA ALA A 96 4.60 -7.13 -1.18
C ALA A 96 6.11 -6.93 -1.18
N SER A 97 6.57 -5.87 -0.51
CA SER A 97 7.99 -5.56 -0.31
C SER A 97 8.51 -6.13 1.02
N ASP A 98 9.78 -6.53 1.06
CA ASP A 98 10.36 -7.31 2.15
C ASP A 98 10.43 -6.60 3.53
N ASN A 99 10.49 -5.26 3.55
CA ASN A 99 10.80 -4.49 4.76
C ASN A 99 9.69 -4.52 5.82
N LEU A 100 8.46 -4.90 5.46
CA LEU A 100 7.30 -4.85 6.33
C LEU A 100 6.92 -6.24 6.89
N PHE A 101 7.55 -7.31 6.43
CA PHE A 101 7.13 -8.67 6.79
C PHE A 101 7.19 -8.96 8.28
N GLY A 102 8.26 -8.57 8.98
CA GLY A 102 8.37 -8.87 10.42
C GLY A 102 7.26 -8.24 11.27
N MET A 103 6.85 -7.01 10.94
CA MET A 103 5.75 -6.33 11.63
C MET A 103 4.39 -6.92 11.25
N CYS A 104 4.20 -7.22 9.97
CA CYS A 104 2.98 -7.87 9.49
C CYS A 104 2.80 -9.25 10.12
N GLU A 105 3.84 -10.08 10.18
CA GLU A 105 3.78 -11.44 10.77
C GLU A 105 3.49 -11.41 12.27
N SER A 106 3.96 -10.39 12.98
CA SER A 106 3.81 -10.30 14.44
C SER A 106 2.43 -9.80 14.88
N LEU A 107 1.82 -8.90 14.10
CA LEU A 107 0.58 -8.20 14.48
C LEU A 107 -0.66 -8.70 13.74
N TRP A 108 -0.49 -9.36 12.59
CA TRP A 108 -1.62 -9.80 11.78
C TRP A 108 -2.25 -11.08 12.34
N GLU A 109 -3.58 -11.09 12.37
CA GLU A 109 -4.38 -12.27 12.68
C GLU A 109 -5.38 -12.51 11.54
N PRO A 110 -5.79 -13.77 11.30
CA PRO A 110 -6.88 -14.07 10.37
C PRO A 110 -8.20 -13.40 10.79
N ASP A 111 -9.02 -13.05 9.81
CA ASP A 111 -10.41 -12.61 10.01
C ASP A 111 -10.62 -11.34 10.86
N LEU A 112 -9.65 -10.43 10.90
CA LEU A 112 -9.79 -9.11 11.54
C LEU A 112 -10.97 -8.31 10.96
N GLU A 113 -11.73 -7.67 11.85
CA GLU A 113 -12.78 -6.72 11.48
C GLU A 113 -12.17 -5.36 11.06
N PRO A 114 -12.89 -4.48 10.32
CA PRO A 114 -12.30 -3.28 9.69
C PRO A 114 -11.54 -2.34 10.64
N GLU A 115 -12.06 -2.11 11.85
CA GLU A 115 -11.43 -1.29 12.88
C GLU A 115 -10.15 -1.95 13.42
N GLU A 116 -10.17 -3.25 13.66
CA GLU A 116 -9.02 -4.00 14.15
C GLU A 116 -7.93 -4.05 13.07
N LEU A 117 -8.31 -4.28 11.82
CA LEU A 117 -7.41 -4.24 10.67
C LEU A 117 -6.77 -2.86 10.52
N PHE A 118 -7.53 -1.78 10.73
CA PHE A 118 -7.01 -0.42 10.75
C PHE A 118 -5.95 -0.23 11.84
N GLU A 119 -6.19 -0.70 13.06
CA GLU A 119 -5.22 -0.58 14.14
C GLU A 119 -3.95 -1.38 13.84
N THR A 120 -4.11 -2.63 13.40
CA THR A 120 -3.00 -3.53 13.06
C THR A 120 -2.11 -2.96 11.96
N ILE A 121 -2.69 -2.51 10.84
CA ILE A 121 -1.90 -1.93 9.73
C ILE A 121 -1.23 -0.60 10.14
N SER A 122 -1.91 0.20 10.96
CA SER A 122 -1.37 1.46 11.47
C SER A 122 -0.15 1.23 12.33
N GLN A 123 -0.23 0.28 13.28
CA GLN A 123 0.88 -0.06 14.15
C GLN A 123 2.03 -0.70 13.37
N ALA A 124 1.74 -1.59 12.43
CA ALA A 124 2.76 -2.21 11.60
C ALA A 124 3.55 -1.16 10.79
N LEU A 125 2.84 -0.24 10.14
CA LEU A 125 3.46 0.80 9.34
C LEU A 125 4.26 1.79 10.19
N LEU A 126 3.67 2.34 11.26
CA LEU A 126 4.34 3.33 12.10
C LEU A 126 5.62 2.78 12.76
N ASN A 127 5.58 1.56 13.29
CA ASN A 127 6.75 0.94 13.90
C ASN A 127 7.85 0.63 12.87
N ALA A 128 7.47 0.30 11.63
CA ALA A 128 8.42 0.07 10.55
C ALA A 128 9.08 1.37 10.06
N VAL A 129 8.30 2.41 9.79
CA VAL A 129 8.85 3.70 9.30
C VAL A 129 9.71 4.40 10.35
N ASP A 130 9.41 4.22 11.64
CA ASP A 130 10.24 4.70 12.76
C ASP A 130 11.64 4.04 12.82
N ARG A 131 11.91 3.05 11.96
CA ARG A 131 13.20 2.37 11.80
C ARG A 131 13.82 2.60 10.41
N ASP A 132 13.14 3.31 9.52
CA ASP A 132 13.60 3.61 8.17
C ASP A 132 13.78 5.12 7.97
N ALA A 133 15.04 5.57 7.83
CA ALA A 133 15.36 6.97 7.64
C ALA A 133 14.83 7.57 6.31
N MET A 134 14.43 6.72 5.35
CA MET A 134 13.95 7.16 4.05
C MET A 134 12.42 7.17 3.94
N SER A 135 11.69 6.81 5.00
CA SER A 135 10.22 6.77 5.02
C SER A 135 9.67 7.49 6.25
N GLY A 136 8.43 7.99 6.19
CA GLY A 136 7.76 8.60 7.35
C GLY A 136 6.88 9.81 7.04
N TRP A 137 6.93 10.82 7.91
CA TRP A 137 6.07 12.02 7.87
C TRP A 137 4.59 11.76 8.08
N GLY A 138 4.32 10.80 8.96
CA GLY A 138 3.00 10.22 9.13
C GLY A 138 2.66 9.26 7.99
N ALA A 139 1.40 8.86 7.94
CA ALA A 139 0.90 7.94 6.93
C ALA A 139 -0.56 8.21 6.63
N VAL A 140 -1.03 7.68 5.51
CA VAL A 140 -2.46 7.58 5.20
C VAL A 140 -2.83 6.10 5.15
N VAL A 141 -3.96 5.74 5.75
CA VAL A 141 -4.52 4.39 5.72
C VAL A 141 -5.88 4.45 5.06
N HIS A 142 -6.11 3.58 4.09
CA HIS A 142 -7.40 3.35 3.46
C HIS A 142 -7.87 1.94 3.81
N VAL A 143 -9.02 1.83 4.46
CA VAL A 143 -9.72 0.56 4.68
C VAL A 143 -10.85 0.47 3.69
N ILE A 144 -10.82 -0.56 2.87
CA ILE A 144 -11.78 -0.83 1.81
C ILE A 144 -12.71 -1.93 2.31
N THR A 145 -14.00 -1.60 2.39
CA THR A 145 -15.07 -2.53 2.73
C THR A 145 -16.10 -2.56 1.60
N LYS A 146 -17.07 -3.47 1.67
CA LYS A 146 -18.20 -3.49 0.73
C LYS A 146 -19.03 -2.20 0.73
N ASP A 147 -19.07 -1.49 1.86
CA ASP A 147 -19.93 -0.33 2.08
C ASP A 147 -19.25 0.98 1.65
N GLY A 148 -17.91 0.96 1.51
CA GLY A 148 -17.14 2.10 1.04
C GLY A 148 -15.68 2.06 1.47
N VAL A 149 -15.00 3.19 1.30
CA VAL A 149 -13.60 3.37 1.67
C VAL A 149 -13.48 4.34 2.85
N ILE A 150 -12.89 3.88 3.94
CA ILE A 150 -12.59 4.68 5.13
C ILE A 150 -11.14 5.13 5.01
N THR A 151 -10.92 6.45 4.91
CA THR A 151 -9.57 7.03 4.85
C THR A 151 -9.24 7.72 6.17
N ARG A 152 -8.08 7.44 6.73
CA ARG A 152 -7.60 8.06 7.98
C ARG A 152 -6.14 8.45 7.85
N ASP A 153 -5.85 9.68 8.25
CA ASP A 153 -4.48 10.18 8.40
C ASP A 153 -3.91 9.78 9.76
N LEU A 154 -2.71 9.20 9.74
CA LEU A 154 -1.96 8.84 10.94
C LEU A 154 -0.93 9.90 11.26
N LYS A 155 -0.92 10.31 12.53
CA LYS A 155 0.14 11.14 13.09
C LYS A 155 1.34 10.26 13.44
N GLY A 156 2.41 10.38 12.66
CA GLY A 156 3.71 9.75 12.93
C GLY A 156 4.73 10.76 13.43
N ARG A 157 6.00 10.32 13.52
CA ARG A 157 7.13 11.21 13.81
C ARG A 157 7.41 12.17 12.64
N MET A 158 8.06 13.29 12.97
CA MET A 158 8.35 14.42 12.07
C MET A 158 9.84 14.86 12.17
N ASP A 159 10.74 13.92 12.52
CA ASP A 159 12.21 14.06 12.58
C ASP A 159 13.01 13.40 11.45
#